data_AF-A0A1Z8UUN5-F1
#
_entry.id   AF-A0A1Z8UUN5-F1
#
_cell.length_a   1.000
_cell.length_b   1.000
_cell.length_c   1.000
_cell.angle_alpha   90.00
_cell.angle_beta   90.00
_cell.angle_gamma   90.00
#
_symmetry.space_group_name_H-M   'P 1'
#
loop_
_entity.id
_entity.type
_entity.pdbx_description
1 polymer ?
#
loop_
_entity_poly.entity_id
_entity_poly.type
_entity_poly.pdbx_seq_one_letter_code
_entity_poly.pdbx_strand_id
1 'polypeptide(L)'
;MSRGIAKKTDPALWEKCKVLACKEGKMCKHSARKMQWAVQCYKSKGGRYVGKKDSSNKLHQWTKQKWRTASGKKSKGRLRYLPDKVWDALSPEQIRRTNRSKREGFRKGNQWVKQPKDVADIASKHRQLRRSPRRMDGPS
;
A
#
# COMPACT_ATOMS: atom_id res chain seq x y z
N MET A 1 4.76 -18.07 14.24
CA MET A 1 4.54 -16.89 15.10
C MET A 1 3.43 -16.04 14.49
N SER A 2 2.35 -15.78 15.23
CA SER A 2 1.21 -15.00 14.73
C SER A 2 1.64 -13.54 14.49
N ARG A 3 1.39 -13.03 13.27
CA ARG A 3 1.69 -11.64 12.88
C ARG A 3 0.76 -10.70 13.64
N GLY A 4 1.23 -10.16 14.76
CA GLY A 4 0.45 -9.23 15.58
C GLY A 4 0.31 -7.87 14.92
N ILE A 5 -0.92 -7.39 14.75
CA ILE A 5 -1.20 -5.97 14.57
C ILE A 5 -1.55 -5.43 15.95
N ALA A 6 -0.87 -4.37 16.38
CA ALA A 6 -1.18 -3.74 17.65
C ALA A 6 -2.64 -3.24 17.65
N LYS A 7 -3.42 -3.67 18.64
CA LYS A 7 -4.82 -3.31 18.81
C LYS A 7 -4.90 -2.06 19.68
N LYS A 8 -5.89 -1.20 19.41
CA LYS A 8 -6.19 -0.04 20.24
C LYS A 8 -6.82 -0.52 21.54
N THR A 9 -6.38 0.03 22.67
CA THR A 9 -6.92 -0.34 23.99
C THR A 9 -8.33 0.20 24.21
N ASP A 10 -8.61 1.36 23.62
CA ASP A 10 -9.91 2.01 23.69
C ASP A 10 -10.43 2.32 22.28
N PRO A 11 -11.31 1.48 21.72
CA PRO A 11 -11.96 1.72 20.44
C PRO A 11 -12.94 2.90 20.47
N ALA A 12 -13.62 3.16 21.59
CA ALA A 12 -14.61 4.22 21.69
C ALA A 12 -13.95 5.61 21.66
N LEU A 13 -12.83 5.77 22.37
CA LEU A 13 -12.00 6.97 22.28
C LEU A 13 -11.47 7.17 20.85
N TRP A 14 -11.09 6.10 20.15
CA TRP A 14 -10.66 6.18 18.76
C TRP A 14 -11.76 6.71 17.83
N GLU A 15 -12.99 6.22 17.97
CA GLU A 15 -14.13 6.72 17.20
C GLU A 15 -14.42 8.20 17.49
N LYS A 16 -14.39 8.61 18.77
CA LYS A 16 -14.51 10.03 19.17
C LYS A 16 -13.43 10.89 18.52
N CYS A 17 -12.17 10.46 18.54
CA CYS A 17 -11.06 11.17 17.91
C CYS A 17 -11.23 11.30 16.39
N LYS A 18 -11.78 10.30 15.69
CA LYS A 18 -12.09 10.41 14.24
C LYS A 18 -13.15 11.47 13.94
N VAL A 19 -14.17 11.57 14.80
CA VAL A 19 -15.23 12.58 14.66
C VAL A 19 -14.68 13.96 14.96
N LEU A 20 -13.89 14.12 16.02
CA LEU A 20 -13.20 15.39 16.33
C LEU A 20 -12.28 15.82 15.17
N ALA A 21 -11.54 14.89 14.58
CA ALA A 21 -10.69 15.17 13.41
C ALA A 21 -11.49 15.71 12.22
N CYS A 22 -12.75 15.30 12.08
CA CYS A 22 -13.66 15.80 11.06
C CYS A 22 -14.09 17.24 11.35
N LYS A 23 -14.46 17.52 12.61
CA LYS A 23 -15.00 18.80 13.06
C LYS A 23 -13.91 19.87 13.18
N GLU A 24 -12.90 19.62 13.99
CA GLU A 24 -11.83 20.58 14.33
C GLU A 24 -10.81 20.72 13.20
N GLY A 25 -10.49 19.62 12.51
CA GLY A 25 -9.58 19.66 11.36
C GLY A 25 -10.19 20.29 10.11
N LYS A 26 -11.49 20.62 10.12
CA LYS A 26 -12.28 21.01 8.93
C LYS A 26 -12.12 20.01 7.77
N MET A 27 -12.00 18.72 8.09
CA MET A 27 -11.75 17.64 7.12
C MET A 27 -12.97 16.75 6.96
N CYS A 28 -13.85 17.10 6.02
CA CYS A 28 -15.10 16.38 5.75
C CYS A 28 -14.89 15.00 5.11
N LYS A 29 -13.83 14.80 4.32
CA LYS A 29 -13.55 13.52 3.63
C LYS A 29 -12.53 12.67 4.38
N HIS A 30 -12.62 11.34 4.25
CA HIS A 30 -11.65 10.39 4.80
C HIS A 30 -10.28 10.58 4.12
N SER A 31 -9.41 11.41 4.71
CA SER A 31 -8.10 11.77 4.18
C SER A 31 -6.96 11.27 5.05
N ALA A 32 -5.77 11.10 4.49
CA ALA A 32 -4.59 10.67 5.24
C ALA A 32 -4.27 11.65 6.40
N ARG A 33 -4.38 12.96 6.14
CA ARG A 33 -4.11 14.01 7.15
C ARG A 33 -5.12 13.99 8.29
N LYS A 34 -6.40 13.72 8.01
CA LYS A 34 -7.43 13.51 9.03
C LYS A 34 -7.07 12.34 9.95
N MET A 35 -6.64 11.22 9.37
CA MET A 35 -6.26 10.05 10.15
C MET A 35 -4.98 10.29 10.96
N GLN A 36 -4.02 11.05 10.44
CA GLN A 36 -2.83 11.46 11.20
C GLN A 36 -3.20 12.29 12.42
N TRP A 37 -4.10 13.27 12.26
CA TRP A 37 -4.60 14.07 13.38
C TRP A 37 -5.37 13.20 14.38
N ALA A 38 -6.24 12.31 13.91
CA ALA A 38 -6.98 11.38 14.79
C ALA A 38 -6.02 10.53 15.64
N VAL A 39 -4.89 10.09 15.08
CA VAL A 39 -3.84 9.37 15.85
C VAL A 39 -3.19 10.27 16.89
N GLN A 40 -2.91 11.55 16.58
CA GLN A 40 -2.37 12.50 17.55
C GLN A 40 -3.35 12.74 18.71
N CYS A 41 -4.63 13.03 18.39
CA CYS A 41 -5.70 13.21 19.35
C CYS A 41 -5.90 11.97 20.24
N TYR A 42 -5.86 10.77 19.64
CA TYR A 42 -5.98 9.53 20.38
C TYR A 42 -4.87 9.36 21.43
N LYS A 43 -3.62 9.65 21.04
CA LYS A 43 -2.47 9.56 21.94
C LYS A 43 -2.52 10.64 23.03
N SER A 44 -2.89 11.88 22.70
CA SER A 44 -2.96 12.97 23.69
C SER A 44 -4.04 12.73 24.74
N LYS A 45 -5.14 12.06 24.36
CA LYS A 45 -6.20 11.63 25.28
C LYS A 45 -5.89 10.30 26.02
N GLY A 46 -4.65 9.84 25.98
CA GLY A 46 -4.20 8.65 26.73
C GLY A 46 -4.45 7.31 26.05
N GLY A 47 -4.89 7.29 24.78
CA GLY A 47 -5.10 6.08 24.01
C GLY A 47 -3.81 5.31 23.75
N ARG A 48 -3.80 4.01 24.07
CA ARG A 48 -2.64 3.12 23.95
C ARG A 48 -2.90 2.01 22.94
N TYR A 49 -1.83 1.29 22.62
CA TYR A 49 -1.88 0.13 21.75
C TYR A 49 -1.31 -1.08 22.47
N VAL A 50 -2.00 -2.21 22.40
CA VAL A 50 -1.57 -3.49 22.97
C VAL A 50 -1.23 -4.49 21.87
N GLY A 51 -0.21 -5.29 22.11
CA GLY A 51 0.29 -6.29 21.16
C GLY A 51 1.56 -5.87 20.44
N LYS A 52 2.29 -6.88 19.96
CA LYS A 52 3.59 -6.70 19.31
C LYS A 52 3.43 -5.96 17.98
N LYS A 53 4.28 -4.97 17.74
CA LYS A 53 4.49 -4.43 16.39
C LYS A 53 5.42 -5.39 15.66
N ASP A 54 4.87 -6.15 14.72
CA ASP A 54 5.68 -7.07 13.93
C ASP A 54 6.62 -6.29 12.99
N SER A 55 7.92 -6.55 13.07
CA SER A 55 8.92 -5.98 12.17
C SER A 55 8.76 -6.45 10.72
N SER A 56 8.01 -7.53 10.51
CA SER A 56 7.58 -8.04 9.21
C SER A 56 6.22 -7.48 8.76
N ASN A 57 5.71 -6.40 9.37
CA ASN A 57 4.48 -5.74 8.94
C ASN A 57 4.52 -5.40 7.44
N LYS A 58 3.43 -5.72 6.74
CA LYS A 58 3.27 -5.47 5.31
C LYS A 58 3.53 -4.00 4.94
N LEU A 59 2.97 -3.07 5.70
CA LEU A 59 3.16 -1.64 5.43
C LEU A 59 4.63 -1.23 5.55
N HIS A 60 5.36 -1.76 6.54
CA HIS A 60 6.78 -1.50 6.72
C HIS A 60 7.62 -1.99 5.54
N GLN A 61 7.36 -3.23 5.10
CA GLN A 61 8.02 -3.79 3.94
C GLN A 61 7.72 -2.98 2.66
N TRP A 62 6.49 -2.50 2.50
CA TRP A 62 6.09 -1.65 1.37
C TRP A 62 6.82 -0.31 1.36
N THR A 63 6.94 0.35 2.52
CA THR A 63 7.66 1.63 2.66
C THR A 63 9.16 1.50 2.39
N LYS A 64 9.76 0.33 2.68
CA LYS A 64 11.18 0.04 2.40
C LYS A 64 11.48 -0.22 0.92
N GLN A 65 10.48 -0.47 0.09
CA GLN A 65 10.71 -0.72 -1.33
C GLN A 65 11.17 0.56 -2.03
N LYS A 66 12.11 0.42 -2.96
CA LYS A 66 12.47 1.50 -3.89
C LYS A 66 11.43 1.54 -5.01
N TRP A 67 10.68 2.64 -5.12
CA TRP A 67 9.65 2.81 -6.14
C TRP A 67 10.14 3.75 -7.24
N ARG A 68 10.08 3.29 -8.50
CA ARG A 68 10.47 4.12 -9.65
C ARG A 68 9.62 3.83 -10.88
N THR A 69 9.74 4.69 -11.88
CA THR A 69 9.32 4.40 -13.24
C THR A 69 10.42 3.63 -13.96
N ALA A 70 10.09 2.94 -15.06
CA ALA A 70 11.08 2.21 -15.86
C ALA A 70 12.28 3.08 -16.27
N SER A 71 12.05 4.35 -16.60
CA SER A 71 13.08 5.31 -17.03
C SER A 71 13.64 6.19 -15.92
N GLY A 72 13.20 6.03 -14.66
CA GLY A 72 13.55 6.92 -13.55
C GLY A 72 12.93 8.33 -13.61
N LYS A 73 12.33 8.72 -14.75
CA LYS A 73 11.70 10.03 -14.92
C LYS A 73 10.35 10.12 -14.20
N LYS A 74 9.98 11.33 -13.77
CA LYS A 74 8.65 11.60 -13.19
C LYS A 74 7.55 11.20 -14.18
N SER A 75 6.55 10.47 -13.69
CA SER A 75 5.46 9.93 -14.53
C SER A 75 4.60 11.01 -15.20
N LYS A 76 4.34 12.13 -14.50
CA LYS A 76 3.32 13.13 -14.88
C LYS A 76 1.96 12.48 -15.25
N GLY A 77 1.61 11.37 -14.59
CA GLY A 77 0.40 10.58 -14.85
C GLY A 77 0.48 9.55 -16.00
N ARG A 78 1.57 9.56 -16.79
CA ARG A 78 1.69 8.79 -18.04
C ARG A 78 2.48 7.49 -17.90
N LEU A 79 3.26 7.34 -16.84
CA LEU A 79 4.10 6.18 -16.57
C LEU A 79 3.62 5.41 -15.33
N ARG A 80 3.94 4.12 -15.29
CA ARG A 80 3.62 3.24 -14.16
C ARG A 80 4.73 3.29 -13.11
N TYR A 81 4.35 3.32 -11.83
CA TYR A 81 5.28 3.11 -10.72
C TYR A 81 5.21 1.66 -10.30
N LEU A 82 6.37 1.00 -10.27
CA LEU A 82 6.54 -0.35 -9.73
C LEU A 82 7.78 -0.36 -8.82
N PRO A 83 7.88 -1.32 -7.88
CA PRO A 83 9.10 -1.56 -7.15
C PRO A 83 10.26 -1.84 -8.10
N ASP A 84 11.45 -1.36 -7.75
CA ASP A 84 12.70 -1.54 -8.50
C ASP A 84 12.92 -3.01 -8.91
N LYS A 85 12.81 -3.91 -7.93
CA LYS A 85 12.90 -5.37 -8.13
C LYS A 85 11.90 -5.95 -9.14
N VAL A 86 10.76 -5.29 -9.36
CA VAL A 86 9.80 -5.70 -10.40
C VAL A 86 10.35 -5.33 -11.76
N TRP A 87 10.93 -4.14 -11.92
CA TRP A 87 11.53 -3.75 -13.19
C TRP A 87 12.67 -4.67 -13.60
N ASP A 88 13.49 -5.09 -12.64
CA ASP A 88 14.62 -6.00 -12.90
C ASP A 88 14.18 -7.40 -13.34
N ALA A 89 12.97 -7.81 -12.95
CA ALA A 89 12.40 -9.12 -13.31
C ALA A 89 11.56 -9.11 -14.59
N LEU A 90 11.35 -7.94 -15.20
CA LEU A 90 10.55 -7.82 -16.43
C LEU A 90 11.46 -7.81 -17.65
N SER A 91 11.05 -8.54 -18.69
CA SER A 91 11.70 -8.45 -20.00
C SER A 91 11.45 -7.07 -20.65
N PRO A 92 12.32 -6.63 -21.58
CA PRO A 92 12.12 -5.38 -22.32
C PRO A 92 10.77 -5.30 -23.02
N GLU A 93 10.26 -6.42 -23.53
CA GLU A 93 8.95 -6.49 -24.19
C GLU A 93 7.80 -6.23 -23.20
N GLN A 94 7.85 -6.86 -22.02
CA GLN A 94 6.86 -6.66 -20.97
C GLN A 94 6.84 -5.22 -20.45
N ILE A 95 8.02 -4.60 -20.31
CA ILE A 95 8.16 -3.19 -19.94
C ILE A 95 7.49 -2.29 -20.99
N ARG A 96 7.71 -2.56 -22.28
CA ARG A 96 7.05 -1.81 -23.37
C ARG A 96 5.53 -1.98 -23.32
N ARG A 97 5.03 -3.21 -23.14
CA ARG A 97 3.59 -3.52 -23.10
C ARG A 97 2.87 -2.84 -21.93
N THR A 98 3.43 -2.91 -20.72
CA THR A 98 2.81 -2.27 -19.54
C THR A 98 2.79 -0.75 -19.64
N ASN A 99 3.84 -0.15 -20.22
CA ASN A 99 3.89 1.29 -20.45
C ASN A 99 2.94 1.73 -21.57
N ARG A 100 2.83 0.96 -22.66
CA ARG A 100 1.86 1.20 -23.74
C ARG A 100 0.43 1.24 -23.20
N SER A 101 0.04 0.19 -22.47
CA SER A 101 -1.28 0.12 -21.83
C SER A 101 -1.55 1.34 -20.94
N LYS A 102 -0.59 1.76 -20.10
CA LYS A 102 -0.77 2.94 -19.25
C LYS A 102 -0.93 4.23 -20.07
N ARG A 103 -0.18 4.41 -21.15
CA ARG A 103 -0.31 5.57 -22.05
C ARG A 103 -1.65 5.59 -22.75
N GLU A 104 -2.12 4.46 -23.27
CA GLU A 104 -3.42 4.35 -23.92
C GLU A 104 -4.56 4.68 -22.96
N GLY A 105 -4.55 4.10 -21.76
CA GLY A 105 -5.56 4.42 -20.76
C GLY A 105 -5.52 5.89 -20.32
N PHE A 106 -4.32 6.48 -20.19
CA PHE A 106 -4.19 7.92 -19.94
C PHE A 106 -4.80 8.77 -21.07
N ARG A 107 -4.57 8.43 -22.34
CA ARG A 107 -5.18 9.11 -23.49
C ARG A 107 -6.70 9.01 -23.50
N LYS A 108 -7.25 7.91 -22.98
CA LYS A 108 -8.69 7.69 -22.80
C LYS A 108 -9.27 8.38 -21.56
N GLY A 109 -8.49 9.19 -20.84
CA GLY A 109 -8.93 9.85 -19.61
C GLY A 109 -9.07 8.93 -18.39
N ASN A 110 -8.63 7.66 -18.49
CA ASN A 110 -8.76 6.71 -17.40
C ASN A 110 -7.72 6.97 -16.31
N GLN A 111 -8.20 7.29 -15.10
CA GLN A 111 -7.35 7.39 -13.91
C GLN A 111 -6.65 6.05 -13.61
N TRP A 112 -7.37 4.95 -13.75
CA TRP A 112 -6.93 3.60 -13.44
C TRP A 112 -6.85 2.74 -14.70
N VAL A 113 -5.73 2.05 -14.89
CA VAL A 113 -5.51 1.20 -16.05
C VAL A 113 -4.99 -0.16 -15.59
N LYS A 114 -5.73 -1.21 -15.93
CA LYS A 114 -5.37 -2.60 -15.60
C LYS A 114 -3.98 -2.92 -16.16
N GLN A 115 -3.16 -3.57 -15.34
CA GLN A 115 -1.85 -4.04 -15.78
C GLN A 115 -2.03 -5.30 -16.63
N PRO A 116 -1.25 -5.49 -17.71
CA PRO A 116 -1.22 -6.77 -18.44
C PRO A 116 -0.98 -7.94 -17.47
N LYS A 117 -1.66 -9.07 -17.71
CA LYS A 117 -1.77 -10.18 -16.73
C LYS A 117 -0.40 -10.75 -16.34
N ASP A 118 0.45 -11.00 -17.32
CA ASP A 118 1.81 -11.50 -17.14
C ASP A 118 2.68 -10.57 -16.29
N VAL A 119 2.62 -9.25 -16.55
CA VAL A 119 3.36 -8.25 -15.76
C VAL A 119 2.75 -8.12 -14.35
N ALA A 120 1.43 -8.28 -14.22
CA ALA A 120 0.76 -8.27 -12.92
C ALA A 120 1.15 -9.49 -12.06
N ASP A 121 1.30 -10.67 -12.67
CA ASP A 121 1.72 -11.90 -11.99
C ASP A 121 3.15 -11.79 -11.47
N ILE A 122 4.08 -11.28 -12.29
CA ILE A 122 5.45 -10.97 -11.87
C ILE A 122 5.43 -9.92 -10.75
N ALA A 123 4.72 -8.80 -10.95
CA ALA A 123 4.62 -7.77 -9.93
C ALA A 123 4.04 -8.31 -8.61
N SER A 124 3.07 -9.21 -8.65
CA SER A 124 2.51 -9.86 -7.46
C SER A 124 3.52 -10.74 -6.73
N LYS A 125 4.41 -11.44 -7.47
CA LYS A 125 5.50 -12.23 -6.88
C LYS A 125 6.53 -11.36 -6.16
N HIS A 126 6.82 -10.17 -6.66
CA HIS A 126 7.76 -9.24 -6.01
C HIS A 126 7.10 -8.30 -4.99
N ARG A 127 5.76 -8.17 -5.03
CA ARG A 127 4.97 -7.58 -3.94
C ARG A 127 4.95 -8.45 -2.69
N GLN A 128 5.64 -9.59 -2.65
CA GLN A 128 5.66 -10.52 -1.52
C GLN A 128 6.29 -9.93 -0.25
N LEU A 129 5.51 -9.06 0.38
CA LEU A 129 5.10 -9.11 1.76
C LEU A 129 4.98 -10.58 2.21
N ARG A 130 6.08 -11.22 2.66
CA ARG A 130 6.21 -12.68 2.90
C ARG A 130 4.85 -13.38 2.91
N ARG A 131 4.51 -14.06 1.81
CA ARG A 131 3.42 -15.05 1.85
C ARG A 131 3.79 -16.01 2.97
N SER A 132 2.85 -16.27 3.89
CA SER A 132 3.02 -17.48 4.72
C SER A 132 3.26 -18.62 3.73
N PRO A 133 4.14 -19.59 4.06
CA PRO A 133 4.11 -20.83 3.31
C PRO A 133 2.65 -21.29 3.28
N ARG A 134 2.12 -21.58 2.09
CA ARG A 134 0.90 -22.38 2.01
C ARG A 134 1.23 -23.61 2.83
N ARG A 135 0.47 -23.88 3.90
CA ARG A 135 0.42 -25.24 4.44
C ARG A 135 -0.03 -26.07 3.25
N MET A 136 0.90 -26.82 2.69
CA MET A 136 0.55 -27.94 1.85
C MET A 136 0.11 -28.95 2.89
N ASP A 137 -1.20 -29.04 3.12
CA ASP A 137 -1.75 -30.14 3.89
C ASP A 137 -1.34 -31.40 3.11
N GLY A 138 -0.53 -32.24 3.76
CA GLY A 138 0.05 -33.44 3.15
C GLY A 138 -1.03 -34.48 2.83
N PRO A 139 -0.78 -35.38 1.87
CA PRO A 139 -1.71 -36.46 1.60
C PRO A 139 -1.79 -37.43 2.79
N SER A 140 -3.00 -37.99 2.95
CA SER A 140 -3.50 -38.89 3.99
C SER A 140 -2.68 -40.13 4.25
#